data_AF-A0A231W1M3-F1
#
_entry.id   AF-A0A231W1M3-F1
#
_cell.length_a   1.000
_cell.length_b   1.000
_cell.length_c   1.000
_cell.angle_alpha   90.00
_cell.angle_beta   90.00
_cell.angle_gamma   90.00
#
_symmetry.space_group_name_H-M   'P 1'
#
loop_
_entity.id
_entity.type
_entity.pdbx_description
1 polymer ?
#
loop_
_entity_poly.entity_id
_entity_poly.type
_entity_poly.pdbx_seq_one_letter_code
_entity_poly.pdbx_strand_id
1 'polypeptide(L)'
;MSIGIIIASHGEFAAGIHQSGSMIFGEQEKVQVVTFMPNEGPDDLYAKFNNAVAAFDAEDEVLVLADLWSGSPFNQASRVMGENPERKFAIITGLNLPMLIQAYTERLMDAAAGVEKVAANIIKEAKDGIKALPEELNPVEEVASAAAAPVAQAAIPEGTVIGDGKLKINLARLDTRLLHGQVATAWTPDSKADRIIVASDNVAKDELRKELIKQAAPGKVKANVVPIQKLIDVAKDPRFGGTHALILFETPQDALRAIEGGVPIKTLNVGSMAHSTGKTMVNNVLSMDKEDVATFEKMRDLGVEFDVRKVPNDTKKDLFDLINKANVQ
;
A
#
# COMPACT_ATOMS: atom_id res chain seq x y z
N MET A 1 0.85 3.41 -25.23
CA MET A 1 1.98 4.04 -24.52
C MET A 1 2.07 3.41 -23.14
N SER A 2 3.07 2.56 -22.92
CA SER A 2 3.35 1.94 -21.63
C SER A 2 4.80 2.21 -21.25
N ILE A 3 5.20 1.93 -20.01
CA ILE A 3 6.60 2.07 -19.59
C ILE A 3 7.28 0.72 -19.72
N GLY A 4 8.40 0.60 -20.43
CA GLY A 4 9.33 -0.53 -20.36
C GLY A 4 10.30 -0.37 -19.18
N ILE A 5 10.58 -1.44 -18.43
CA ILE A 5 11.46 -1.41 -17.24
C ILE A 5 12.74 -2.16 -17.56
N ILE A 6 13.88 -1.51 -17.31
CA ILE A 6 15.21 -2.14 -17.34
C ILE A 6 15.75 -2.14 -15.92
N ILE A 7 16.08 -3.31 -15.39
CA ILE A 7 16.77 -3.47 -14.11
C ILE A 7 18.24 -3.72 -14.43
N ALA A 8 19.13 -2.88 -13.92
CA ALA A 8 20.54 -2.94 -14.27
C ALA A 8 21.49 -2.88 -13.07
N SER A 9 22.52 -3.71 -13.06
CA SER A 9 23.51 -3.72 -11.99
C SER A 9 24.84 -4.35 -12.40
N HIS A 10 25.85 -4.18 -11.55
CA HIS A 10 27.00 -5.08 -11.51
C HIS A 10 26.57 -6.48 -11.04
N GLY A 11 27.18 -7.51 -11.62
CA GLY A 11 26.89 -8.92 -11.31
C GLY A 11 25.41 -9.30 -11.45
N GLU A 12 25.01 -10.31 -10.69
CA GLU A 12 23.66 -10.90 -10.73
C GLU A 12 22.63 -10.14 -9.87
N PHE A 13 22.97 -8.97 -9.31
CA PHE A 13 22.09 -8.27 -8.37
C PHE A 13 20.74 -7.88 -9.01
N ALA A 14 20.76 -7.36 -10.24
CA ALA A 14 19.56 -7.06 -11.03
C ALA A 14 18.71 -8.30 -11.31
N ALA A 15 19.35 -9.44 -11.60
CA ALA A 15 18.66 -10.71 -11.80
C ALA A 15 17.99 -11.21 -10.52
N GLY A 16 18.67 -11.08 -9.37
CA GLY A 16 18.10 -11.44 -8.06
C GLY A 16 16.93 -10.54 -7.64
N ILE A 17 17.03 -9.24 -7.91
CA ILE A 17 15.91 -8.30 -7.68
C ILE A 17 14.73 -8.63 -8.60
N HIS A 18 14.98 -8.91 -9.88
CA HIS A 18 13.95 -9.35 -10.83
C HIS A 18 13.26 -10.63 -10.35
N GLN A 19 14.03 -11.65 -9.98
CA GLN A 19 13.51 -12.92 -9.46
C GLN A 19 12.63 -12.70 -8.23
N SER A 20 13.08 -11.86 -7.28
CA SER A 20 12.30 -11.52 -6.09
C SER A 20 10.99 -10.81 -6.46
N GLY A 21 11.03 -9.91 -7.44
CA GLY A 21 9.84 -9.27 -8.02
C GLY A 21 8.86 -10.29 -8.61
N SER A 22 9.34 -11.23 -9.43
CA SER A 22 8.52 -12.29 -10.02
C SER A 22 7.89 -13.20 -8.97
N MET A 23 8.57 -13.49 -7.86
CA MET A 23 7.99 -14.28 -6.76
C MET A 23 6.81 -13.58 -6.08
N ILE A 24 6.77 -12.24 -6.08
CA ILE A 24 5.74 -11.44 -5.40
C ILE A 24 4.59 -11.11 -6.35
N PHE A 25 4.89 -10.70 -7.59
CA PHE A 25 3.92 -10.21 -8.57
C PHE A 25 3.60 -11.20 -9.70
N GLY A 26 4.32 -12.33 -9.77
CA GLY A 26 4.36 -13.16 -10.96
C GLY A 26 5.20 -12.51 -12.07
N GLU A 27 5.39 -13.24 -13.17
CA GLU A 27 6.07 -12.71 -14.35
C GLU A 27 5.37 -11.46 -14.88
N GLN A 28 6.16 -10.43 -15.21
CA GLN A 28 5.67 -9.15 -15.72
C GLN A 28 6.16 -8.92 -17.14
N GLU A 29 5.29 -8.44 -18.01
CA GLU A 29 5.67 -8.08 -19.38
C GLU A 29 6.54 -6.82 -19.43
N LYS A 30 7.30 -6.67 -20.52
CA LYS A 30 8.15 -5.50 -20.80
C LYS A 30 9.13 -5.19 -19.66
N VAL A 31 9.72 -6.22 -19.07
CA VAL A 31 10.81 -6.11 -18.09
C VAL A 31 12.06 -6.75 -18.67
N GLN A 32 13.17 -6.03 -18.64
CA GLN A 32 14.47 -6.49 -19.12
C GLN A 32 15.48 -6.41 -17.99
N VAL A 33 16.40 -7.37 -17.95
CA VAL A 33 17.48 -7.43 -16.96
C VAL A 33 18.81 -7.27 -17.67
N VAL A 34 19.60 -6.30 -17.23
CA VAL A 34 20.93 -6.00 -17.78
C VAL A 34 21.98 -6.14 -16.68
N THR A 35 22.72 -7.25 -16.72
CA THR A 35 23.83 -7.50 -15.80
C THR A 35 25.16 -7.05 -16.42
N PHE A 36 26.08 -6.57 -15.57
CA PHE A 36 27.45 -6.25 -15.95
C PHE A 36 28.44 -7.16 -15.22
N MET A 37 29.01 -8.12 -15.94
CA MET A 37 29.86 -9.18 -15.42
C MET A 37 31.35 -8.81 -15.46
N PRO A 38 32.22 -9.41 -14.62
CA PRO A 38 33.64 -9.03 -14.54
C PRO A 38 34.45 -9.18 -15.84
N ASN A 39 33.99 -10.02 -16.77
CA ASN A 39 34.62 -10.26 -18.07
C ASN A 39 34.09 -9.35 -19.19
N GLU A 40 33.22 -8.40 -18.88
CA GLU A 40 32.56 -7.52 -19.84
C GLU A 40 33.16 -6.12 -19.80
N GLY A 41 33.21 -5.46 -20.96
CA GLY A 41 33.59 -4.07 -21.10
C GLY A 41 32.37 -3.13 -21.22
N PRO A 42 32.62 -1.80 -21.26
CA PRO A 42 31.58 -0.80 -21.48
C PRO A 42 30.78 -1.01 -22.77
N ASP A 43 31.42 -1.46 -23.85
CA ASP A 43 30.77 -1.68 -25.15
C ASP A 43 29.83 -2.90 -25.12
N ASP A 44 30.19 -3.95 -24.39
CA ASP A 44 29.32 -5.12 -24.17
C ASP A 44 28.05 -4.70 -23.42
N LEU A 45 28.23 -3.91 -22.34
CA LEU A 45 27.13 -3.40 -21.54
C LEU A 45 26.24 -2.43 -22.34
N TYR A 46 26.85 -1.56 -23.15
CA TYR A 46 26.13 -0.68 -24.07
C TYR A 46 25.28 -1.46 -25.08
N ALA A 47 25.83 -2.53 -25.66
CA ALA A 47 25.08 -3.40 -26.56
C ALA A 47 23.89 -4.07 -25.85
N LYS A 48 24.07 -4.53 -24.60
CA LYS A 48 22.97 -5.07 -23.78
C LYS A 48 21.84 -4.06 -23.54
N PHE A 49 22.17 -2.81 -23.23
CA PHE A 49 21.16 -1.77 -23.05
C PHE A 49 20.39 -1.48 -24.34
N ASN A 50 21.08 -1.39 -25.49
CA ASN A 50 20.41 -1.20 -26.77
C ASN A 50 19.46 -2.36 -27.09
N ASN A 51 19.89 -3.61 -26.85
CA ASN A 51 19.04 -4.78 -27.03
C ASN A 51 17.81 -4.76 -26.09
N ALA A 52 18.00 -4.38 -24.83
CA ALA A 52 16.90 -4.24 -23.87
C ALA A 52 15.88 -3.17 -24.29
N VAL A 53 16.35 -2.01 -24.76
CA VAL A 53 15.48 -0.93 -25.25
C VAL A 53 14.74 -1.32 -26.53
N ALA A 54 15.40 -2.07 -27.43
CA ALA A 54 14.82 -2.57 -28.67
C ALA A 54 13.74 -3.66 -28.46
N ALA A 55 13.71 -4.29 -27.28
CA ALA A 55 12.68 -5.26 -26.91
C ALA A 55 11.34 -4.60 -26.51
N PHE A 56 11.29 -3.27 -26.42
CA PHE A 56 10.07 -2.51 -26.13
C PHE A 56 9.50 -1.85 -27.39
N ASP A 57 8.21 -1.53 -27.37
CA ASP A 57 7.57 -0.83 -28.50
C ASP A 57 8.17 0.58 -28.65
N ALA A 58 8.21 1.10 -29.87
CA ALA A 58 8.81 2.41 -30.16
C ALA A 58 8.14 3.57 -29.40
N GLU A 59 6.84 3.44 -29.08
CA GLU A 59 6.05 4.43 -28.34
C GLU A 59 6.11 4.26 -26.82
N ASP A 60 6.77 3.22 -26.31
CA ASP A 60 6.91 3.03 -24.87
C ASP A 60 7.95 3.98 -24.28
N GLU A 61 7.68 4.54 -23.11
CA GLU A 61 8.68 5.26 -22.33
C GLU A 61 9.59 4.26 -21.59
N VAL A 62 10.82 4.64 -21.22
CA VAL A 62 11.79 3.70 -20.62
C VAL A 62 12.17 4.11 -19.19
N LEU A 63 11.97 3.21 -18.24
CA LEU A 63 12.43 3.35 -16.87
C LEU A 63 13.64 2.44 -16.63
N VAL A 64 14.77 3.02 -16.21
CA VAL A 64 15.96 2.27 -15.81
C VAL A 64 16.13 2.35 -14.30
N LEU A 65 16.19 1.18 -13.65
CA LEU A 65 16.51 1.01 -12.24
C LEU A 65 17.95 0.48 -12.12
N ALA A 66 18.90 1.37 -11.88
CA ALA A 66 20.33 1.07 -11.79
C ALA A 66 20.80 0.90 -10.33
N ASP A 67 21.84 0.11 -10.12
CA ASP A 67 22.42 -0.10 -8.80
C ASP A 67 23.10 1.16 -8.23
N LEU A 68 23.99 1.80 -8.99
CA LEU A 68 24.88 2.83 -8.49
C LEU A 68 24.98 4.04 -9.42
N TRP A 69 24.88 5.24 -8.86
CA TRP A 69 25.14 6.49 -9.57
C TRP A 69 26.60 6.55 -10.03
N SER A 70 26.82 7.02 -11.26
CA SER A 70 28.13 7.06 -11.90
C SER A 70 28.80 5.68 -12.12
N GLY A 71 28.12 4.56 -11.82
CA GLY A 71 28.58 3.21 -12.14
C GLY A 71 28.41 2.88 -13.63
N SER A 72 29.07 1.81 -14.11
CA SER A 72 28.98 1.40 -15.52
C SER A 72 27.54 1.20 -16.02
N PRO A 73 26.63 0.54 -15.27
CA PRO A 73 25.21 0.45 -15.66
C PRO A 73 24.55 1.82 -15.85
N PHE A 74 24.73 2.74 -14.91
CA PHE A 74 24.19 4.10 -14.99
C PHE A 74 24.77 4.88 -16.18
N ASN A 75 26.08 4.79 -16.41
CA ASN A 75 26.75 5.52 -17.49
C ASN A 75 26.28 5.04 -18.87
N GLN A 76 26.16 3.72 -19.08
CA GLN A 76 25.70 3.18 -20.36
C GLN A 76 24.21 3.46 -20.58
N ALA A 77 23.37 3.36 -19.54
CA ALA A 77 21.97 3.78 -19.62
C ALA A 77 21.84 5.26 -20.00
N SER A 78 22.65 6.13 -19.40
CA SER A 78 22.66 7.58 -19.67
C SER A 78 23.10 7.89 -21.09
N ARG A 79 24.09 7.17 -21.62
CA ARG A 79 24.51 7.27 -23.02
C ARG A 79 23.37 6.90 -23.97
N VAL A 80 22.73 5.73 -23.75
CA VAL A 80 21.61 5.27 -24.58
C VAL A 80 20.45 6.27 -24.53
N MET A 81 20.13 6.82 -23.35
CA MET A 81 19.14 7.90 -23.23
C MET A 81 19.52 9.13 -24.08
N GLY A 82 20.77 9.59 -24.02
CA GLY A 82 21.24 10.74 -24.80
C GLY A 82 21.21 10.53 -26.33
N GLU A 83 21.34 9.29 -26.78
CA GLU A 83 21.26 8.89 -28.19
C GLU A 83 19.80 8.68 -28.68
N ASN A 84 18.80 8.69 -27.78
CA ASN A 84 17.38 8.51 -28.10
C ASN A 84 16.52 9.72 -27.67
N PRO A 85 16.75 10.94 -28.21
CA PRO A 85 16.12 12.17 -27.72
C PRO A 85 14.60 12.24 -27.92
N GLU A 86 14.05 11.48 -28.86
CA GLU A 86 12.60 11.44 -29.15
C GLU A 86 11.82 10.52 -28.20
N ARG A 87 12.54 9.71 -27.40
CA ARG A 87 11.94 8.74 -26.48
C ARG A 87 12.18 9.19 -25.05
N LYS A 88 11.15 9.18 -24.21
CA LYS A 88 11.30 9.56 -22.81
C LYS A 88 11.97 8.46 -22.00
N PHE A 89 12.94 8.85 -21.20
CA PHE A 89 13.65 7.99 -20.27
C PHE A 89 13.60 8.59 -18.86
N ALA A 90 13.57 7.73 -17.85
CA ALA A 90 13.98 8.09 -16.50
C ALA A 90 14.99 7.04 -15.98
N ILE A 91 16.07 7.50 -15.38
CA ILE A 91 17.10 6.65 -14.79
C ILE A 91 17.15 6.94 -13.29
N ILE A 92 16.94 5.91 -12.48
CA ILE A 92 16.98 6.01 -11.02
C ILE A 92 18.03 5.03 -10.52
N THR A 93 18.84 5.46 -9.55
CA THR A 93 19.93 4.66 -8.97
C THR A 93 19.62 4.25 -7.53
N GLY A 94 20.38 3.32 -6.97
CA GLY A 94 20.19 2.82 -5.61
C GLY A 94 19.29 1.58 -5.57
N LEU A 95 19.34 0.76 -6.63
CA LEU A 95 18.49 -0.41 -6.84
C LEU A 95 18.23 -1.19 -5.54
N ASN A 96 16.96 -1.28 -5.18
CA ASN A 96 16.48 -2.12 -4.09
C ASN A 96 15.12 -2.73 -4.48
N LEU A 97 14.66 -3.72 -3.71
CA LEU A 97 13.41 -4.41 -4.02
C LEU A 97 12.17 -3.49 -3.96
N PRO A 98 12.03 -2.57 -2.98
CA PRO A 98 10.94 -1.58 -2.97
C PRO A 98 10.82 -0.77 -4.27
N MET A 99 11.93 -0.39 -4.92
CA MET A 99 11.89 0.32 -6.20
C MET A 99 11.14 -0.47 -7.28
N LEU A 100 11.46 -1.75 -7.43
CA LEU A 100 10.83 -2.61 -8.45
C LEU A 100 9.35 -2.86 -8.12
N ILE A 101 9.04 -3.11 -6.85
CA ILE A 101 7.66 -3.29 -6.37
C ILE A 101 6.82 -2.04 -6.69
N GLN A 102 7.36 -0.85 -6.44
CA GLN A 102 6.66 0.39 -6.75
C GLN A 102 6.49 0.59 -8.26
N ALA A 103 7.51 0.27 -9.07
CA ALA A 103 7.41 0.36 -10.53
C ALA A 103 6.29 -0.53 -11.10
N TYR A 104 6.15 -1.76 -10.59
CA TYR A 104 5.03 -2.65 -10.96
C TYR A 104 3.69 -2.13 -10.45
N THR A 105 3.66 -1.60 -9.23
CA THR A 105 2.44 -1.01 -8.64
C THR A 105 1.93 0.17 -9.48
N GLU A 106 2.82 1.07 -9.90
CA GLU A 106 2.47 2.22 -10.75
C GLU A 106 1.89 1.78 -12.09
N ARG A 107 2.50 0.78 -12.76
CA ARG A 107 1.96 0.19 -14.00
C ARG A 107 0.55 -0.36 -13.83
N LEU A 108 0.25 -0.99 -12.69
CA LEU A 108 -1.07 -1.55 -12.40
C LEU A 108 -2.10 -0.48 -12.03
N MET A 109 -1.67 0.61 -11.39
CA MET A 109 -2.56 1.69 -10.94
C MET A 109 -2.96 2.63 -12.07
N ASP A 110 -2.02 3.01 -12.92
CA ASP A 110 -2.24 3.95 -14.02
C ASP A 110 -1.34 3.58 -15.20
N ALA A 111 -1.85 2.75 -16.10
CA ALA A 111 -1.13 2.32 -17.29
C ALA A 111 -0.76 3.47 -18.25
N ALA A 112 -1.38 4.65 -18.08
CA ALA A 112 -1.10 5.85 -18.87
C ALA A 112 -0.16 6.85 -18.16
N ALA A 113 0.29 6.55 -16.94
CA ALA A 113 1.22 7.42 -16.22
C ALA A 113 2.56 7.52 -16.96
N GLY A 114 3.05 8.75 -17.13
CA GLY A 114 4.36 9.01 -17.70
C GLY A 114 5.51 8.66 -16.74
N VAL A 115 6.65 8.30 -17.31
CA VAL A 115 7.84 7.77 -16.62
C VAL A 115 8.42 8.74 -15.59
N GLU A 116 8.33 10.05 -15.80
CA GLU A 116 8.82 11.07 -14.86
C GLU A 116 8.03 11.05 -13.54
N LYS A 117 6.69 10.96 -13.63
CA LYS A 117 5.80 10.88 -12.46
C LYS A 117 6.03 9.56 -11.72
N VAL A 118 6.11 8.45 -12.47
CA VAL A 118 6.41 7.13 -11.92
C VAL A 118 7.75 7.13 -11.22
N ALA A 119 8.79 7.74 -11.80
CA ALA A 119 10.11 7.84 -11.19
C ALA A 119 10.10 8.62 -9.88
N ALA A 120 9.38 9.73 -9.81
CA ALA A 120 9.24 10.51 -8.58
C ALA A 120 8.62 9.68 -7.44
N ASN A 121 7.59 8.89 -7.73
CA ASN A 121 6.94 8.03 -6.76
C ASN A 121 7.86 6.87 -6.32
N ILE A 122 8.57 6.27 -7.26
CA ILE A 122 9.55 5.21 -6.98
C ILE A 122 10.63 5.71 -6.02
N ILE A 123 11.21 6.89 -6.26
CA ILE A 123 12.27 7.44 -5.39
C ILE A 123 11.80 7.57 -3.94
N LYS A 124 10.56 8.01 -3.74
CA LYS A 124 9.97 8.14 -2.41
C LYS A 124 9.87 6.78 -1.72
N GLU A 125 9.17 5.82 -2.33
CA GLU A 125 8.95 4.50 -1.73
C GLU A 125 10.26 3.70 -1.56
N ALA A 126 11.22 3.90 -2.47
CA ALA A 126 12.55 3.32 -2.37
C ALA A 126 13.30 3.75 -1.11
N LYS A 127 13.18 5.03 -0.74
CA LYS A 127 13.79 5.59 0.48
C LYS A 127 13.01 5.17 1.71
N ASP A 128 11.67 5.25 1.66
CA ASP A 128 10.80 4.85 2.76
C ASP A 128 10.97 3.37 3.13
N GLY A 129 11.34 2.52 2.16
CA GLY A 129 11.68 1.11 2.38
C GLY A 129 13.01 0.87 3.11
N ILE A 130 13.89 1.86 3.24
CA ILE A 130 15.15 1.74 3.97
C ILE A 130 14.90 2.08 5.43
N LYS A 131 14.82 1.06 6.28
CA LYS A 131 14.54 1.21 7.70
C LYS A 131 15.54 0.42 8.53
N ALA A 132 16.07 1.08 9.56
CA ALA A 132 16.90 0.47 10.58
C ALA A 132 16.05 0.06 11.80
N LEU A 133 16.42 -1.07 12.40
CA LEU A 133 15.99 -1.46 13.73
C LEU A 133 17.26 -1.71 14.57
N PRO A 134 17.40 -1.10 15.76
CA PRO A 134 16.39 -0.28 16.44
C PRO A 134 16.22 1.10 15.78
N GLU A 135 15.07 1.74 15.98
CA GLU A 135 14.62 2.90 15.18
C GLU A 135 15.50 4.13 15.32
N GLU A 136 16.21 4.25 16.43
CA GLU A 136 17.11 5.35 16.74
C GLU A 136 18.31 5.40 15.79
N LEU A 137 18.56 4.34 15.03
CA LEU A 137 19.56 4.30 13.97
C LEU A 137 19.10 4.96 12.67
N ASN A 138 17.79 5.14 12.48
CA ASN A 138 17.30 5.87 11.31
C ASN A 138 17.73 7.33 11.43
N PRO A 139 18.27 7.94 10.36
CA PRO A 139 18.63 9.34 10.39
C PRO A 139 17.39 10.17 10.73
N VAL A 140 17.53 11.08 11.69
CA VAL A 140 16.49 12.06 12.01
C VAL A 140 16.31 12.91 10.75
N GLU A 141 15.17 12.79 10.08
CA GLU A 141 14.88 13.62 8.92
C GLU A 141 14.94 15.10 9.35
N GLU A 142 15.88 15.86 8.76
CA GLU A 142 15.81 17.32 8.84
C GLU A 142 14.55 17.74 8.08
N VAL A 143 13.49 17.97 8.85
CA VAL A 143 12.28 18.59 8.33
C VAL A 143 12.69 20.00 7.89
N ALA A 144 12.88 20.18 6.58
CA ALA A 144 12.95 21.50 5.98
C ALA A 144 11.72 22.26 6.46
N SER A 145 11.94 23.28 7.30
CA SER A 145 10.97 24.12 7.99
C SER A 145 9.63 24.21 7.27
N ALA A 146 8.75 23.26 7.56
CA ALA A 146 7.34 23.33 7.21
C ALA A 146 6.68 24.05 8.38
N ALA A 147 6.24 25.27 8.09
CA ALA A 147 5.40 26.15 8.91
C ALA A 147 4.89 25.53 10.22
N ALA A 148 5.29 26.15 11.33
CA ALA A 148 4.73 26.08 12.68
C ALA A 148 3.86 24.84 12.96
N ALA A 149 4.42 23.91 13.74
CA ALA A 149 3.63 22.89 14.42
C ALA A 149 2.38 23.52 15.03
N PRO A 150 1.18 22.93 14.88
CA PRO A 150 0.05 23.37 15.69
C PRO A 150 0.47 23.14 17.14
N VAL A 151 0.47 24.23 17.89
CA VAL A 151 0.55 24.26 19.35
C VAL A 151 -0.30 23.08 19.85
N ALA A 152 0.29 22.22 20.68
CA ALA A 152 -0.46 21.15 21.33
C ALA A 152 -1.71 21.78 21.95
N GLN A 153 -2.86 21.54 21.34
CA GLN A 153 -4.13 22.04 21.85
C GLN A 153 -4.26 21.43 23.24
N ALA A 154 -4.40 22.30 24.25
CA ALA A 154 -4.83 21.90 25.57
C ALA A 154 -5.98 20.90 25.42
N ALA A 155 -5.95 19.81 26.19
CA ALA A 155 -6.95 18.74 26.12
C ALA A 155 -8.36 19.35 26.07
N ILE A 156 -9.10 19.07 25.00
CA ILE A 156 -10.44 19.62 24.81
C ILE A 156 -11.30 19.13 25.98
N PRO A 157 -11.89 20.04 26.77
CA PRO A 157 -12.70 19.67 27.93
C PRO A 157 -13.78 18.66 27.55
N GLU A 158 -13.97 17.68 28.40
CA GLU A 158 -15.01 16.65 28.23
C GLU A 158 -16.39 17.32 28.11
N GLY A 159 -17.18 16.90 27.11
CA GLY A 159 -18.48 17.53 26.79
C GLY A 159 -18.45 18.64 25.74
N THR A 160 -17.27 19.04 25.24
CA THR A 160 -17.18 20.00 24.12
C THR A 160 -17.69 19.35 22.81
N VAL A 161 -18.60 20.01 22.11
CA VAL A 161 -19.12 19.56 20.81
C VAL A 161 -18.33 20.23 19.69
N ILE A 162 -17.73 19.45 18.80
CA ILE A 162 -17.01 19.95 17.61
C ILE A 162 -17.81 19.55 16.37
N GLY A 163 -18.04 20.48 15.45
CA GLY A 163 -18.84 20.21 14.24
C GLY A 163 -20.28 19.81 14.58
N ASP A 164 -20.76 18.70 13.99
CA ASP A 164 -22.07 18.12 14.28
C ASP A 164 -22.04 17.12 15.46
N GLY A 165 -20.90 17.01 16.15
CA GLY A 165 -20.71 16.13 17.29
C GLY A 165 -20.68 14.64 16.94
N LYS A 166 -20.54 14.26 15.66
CA LYS A 166 -20.54 12.86 15.23
C LYS A 166 -19.28 12.51 14.45
N LEU A 167 -18.56 11.49 14.91
CA LEU A 167 -17.45 10.90 14.15
C LEU A 167 -17.95 10.53 12.73
N LYS A 168 -17.28 11.06 11.70
CA LYS A 168 -17.60 10.72 10.31
C LYS A 168 -16.78 9.53 9.89
N ILE A 169 -17.44 8.40 9.64
CA ILE A 169 -16.80 7.18 9.17
C ILE A 169 -16.89 7.18 7.65
N ASN A 170 -15.84 7.62 6.98
CA ASN A 170 -15.82 7.67 5.51
C ASN A 170 -15.63 6.27 4.92
N LEU A 171 -14.89 5.40 5.61
CA LEU A 171 -14.71 3.99 5.25
C LEU A 171 -14.56 3.13 6.50
N ALA A 172 -15.27 2.01 6.55
CA ALA A 172 -14.97 0.91 7.46
C ALA A 172 -14.51 -0.28 6.61
N ARG A 173 -13.34 -0.85 6.92
CA ARG A 173 -12.74 -1.92 6.13
C ARG A 173 -12.28 -3.07 7.02
N LEU A 174 -12.62 -4.29 6.60
CA LEU A 174 -12.09 -5.53 7.13
C LEU A 174 -10.87 -5.96 6.32
N ASP A 175 -9.70 -6.00 6.96
CA ASP A 175 -8.45 -6.45 6.36
C ASP A 175 -7.56 -7.06 7.45
N THR A 176 -7.30 -8.36 7.38
CA THR A 176 -6.47 -9.07 8.37
C THR A 176 -5.04 -8.54 8.46
N ARG A 177 -4.56 -7.78 7.46
CA ARG A 177 -3.25 -7.12 7.47
C ARG A 177 -3.30 -5.67 7.97
N LEU A 178 -4.49 -5.17 8.30
CA LEU A 178 -4.73 -3.85 8.85
C LEU A 178 -4.16 -2.74 7.96
N LEU A 179 -3.30 -1.87 8.50
CA LEU A 179 -2.69 -0.79 7.73
C LEU A 179 -1.42 -1.28 7.03
N HIS A 180 -1.54 -1.51 5.72
CA HIS A 180 -0.45 -1.93 4.84
C HIS A 180 -0.51 -1.17 3.51
N GLY A 181 0.51 -1.34 2.66
CA GLY A 181 0.74 -0.58 1.43
C GLY A 181 -0.51 -0.15 0.68
N GLN A 182 -1.37 -1.08 0.24
CA GLN A 182 -2.57 -0.73 -0.56
C GLN A 182 -3.66 0.01 0.24
N VAL A 183 -3.78 -0.27 1.54
CA VAL A 183 -4.72 0.46 2.41
C VAL A 183 -4.22 1.88 2.67
N ALA A 184 -2.91 2.03 2.89
CA ALA A 184 -2.28 3.33 3.08
C ALA A 184 -2.29 4.17 1.79
N THR A 185 -1.88 3.61 0.66
CA THR A 185 -1.65 4.38 -0.58
C THR A 185 -2.88 4.53 -1.47
N ALA A 186 -3.86 3.62 -1.41
CA ALA A 186 -5.07 3.70 -2.25
C ALA A 186 -6.34 4.08 -1.48
N TRP A 187 -6.65 3.37 -0.40
CA TRP A 187 -7.91 3.58 0.34
C TRP A 187 -7.94 4.84 1.20
N THR A 188 -6.80 5.24 1.76
CA THR A 188 -6.74 6.44 2.60
C THR A 188 -7.04 7.71 1.79
N PRO A 189 -6.41 7.95 0.62
CA PRO A 189 -6.79 9.06 -0.26
C PRO A 189 -8.22 8.97 -0.80
N ASP A 190 -8.64 7.78 -1.26
CA ASP A 190 -9.98 7.57 -1.86
C ASP A 190 -11.12 7.86 -0.86
N SER A 191 -10.97 7.37 0.38
CA SER A 191 -11.92 7.64 1.46
C SER A 191 -11.90 9.09 1.94
N LYS A 192 -10.88 9.88 1.59
CA LYS A 192 -10.68 11.26 2.09
C LYS A 192 -10.65 11.34 3.63
N ALA A 193 -10.16 10.29 4.28
CA ALA A 193 -10.02 10.25 5.73
C ALA A 193 -8.81 11.08 6.18
N ASP A 194 -8.99 11.86 7.25
CA ASP A 194 -7.91 12.58 7.93
C ASP A 194 -7.34 11.81 9.14
N ARG A 195 -8.02 10.71 9.51
CA ARG A 195 -7.61 9.82 10.59
C ARG A 195 -7.86 8.36 10.24
N ILE A 196 -6.91 7.50 10.60
CA ILE A 196 -7.04 6.05 10.53
C ILE A 196 -7.20 5.52 11.95
N ILE A 197 -8.23 4.70 12.19
CA ILE A 197 -8.46 4.05 13.48
C ILE A 197 -8.42 2.54 13.25
N VAL A 198 -7.35 1.91 13.71
CA VAL A 198 -7.24 0.45 13.76
C VAL A 198 -7.88 -0.04 15.05
N ALA A 199 -8.98 -0.77 14.92
CA ALA A 199 -9.74 -1.31 16.03
C ALA A 199 -9.47 -2.82 16.16
N SER A 200 -8.63 -3.19 17.14
CA SER A 200 -8.32 -4.59 17.47
C SER A 200 -7.84 -4.65 18.92
N ASP A 201 -8.50 -5.49 19.74
CA ASP A 201 -8.10 -5.70 21.14
C ASP A 201 -6.73 -6.38 21.26
N ASN A 202 -6.36 -7.20 20.26
CA ASN A 202 -5.09 -7.92 20.23
C ASN A 202 -3.94 -6.98 19.90
N VAL A 203 -4.06 -6.24 18.79
CA VAL A 203 -3.05 -5.26 18.40
C VAL A 203 -2.96 -4.13 19.43
N ALA A 204 -4.08 -3.75 20.06
CA ALA A 204 -4.07 -2.78 21.14
C ALA A 204 -3.32 -3.23 22.41
N LYS A 205 -2.81 -4.46 22.49
CA LYS A 205 -1.94 -4.94 23.57
C LYS A 205 -0.51 -5.26 23.10
N ASP A 206 -0.28 -5.23 21.79
CA ASP A 206 1.00 -5.54 21.17
C ASP A 206 1.69 -4.24 20.76
N GLU A 207 2.62 -3.75 21.60
CA GLU A 207 3.30 -2.46 21.37
C GLU A 207 4.05 -2.43 20.02
N LEU A 208 4.71 -3.53 19.65
CA LEU A 208 5.42 -3.62 18.38
C LEU A 208 4.43 -3.48 17.20
N ARG A 209 3.33 -4.25 17.20
CA ARG A 209 2.34 -4.14 16.11
C ARG A 209 1.66 -2.77 16.08
N LYS A 210 1.44 -2.11 17.23
CA LYS A 210 0.92 -0.73 17.27
C LYS A 210 1.86 0.25 16.57
N GLU A 211 3.15 0.18 16.88
CA GLU A 211 4.15 1.10 16.33
C GLU A 211 4.30 0.92 14.83
N LEU A 212 4.42 -0.33 14.37
CA LEU A 212 4.48 -0.65 12.94
C LEU A 212 3.26 -0.14 12.17
N ILE A 213 2.06 -0.29 12.74
CA ILE A 213 0.82 0.23 12.13
C ILE A 213 0.82 1.76 12.11
N LYS A 214 1.28 2.43 13.16
CA LYS A 214 1.36 3.91 13.15
C LYS A 214 2.34 4.42 12.10
N GLN A 215 3.45 3.71 11.87
CA GLN A 215 4.43 4.04 10.84
C GLN A 215 3.97 3.78 9.41
N ALA A 216 3.02 2.86 9.22
CA ALA A 216 2.43 2.59 7.91
C ALA A 216 1.43 3.69 7.48
N ALA A 217 1.17 4.70 8.31
CA ALA A 217 0.25 5.78 8.01
C ALA A 217 0.79 6.73 6.93
N PRO A 218 -0.01 7.07 5.90
CA PRO A 218 0.45 7.90 4.79
C PRO A 218 0.45 9.40 5.15
N GLY A 219 1.53 10.10 4.80
CA GLY A 219 1.61 11.57 4.77
C GLY A 219 1.27 12.24 6.10
N LYS A 220 0.20 13.05 6.13
CA LYS A 220 -0.26 13.80 7.32
C LYS A 220 -1.43 13.13 8.05
N VAL A 221 -1.87 11.94 7.63
CA VAL A 221 -3.02 11.24 8.21
C VAL A 221 -2.60 10.58 9.52
N LYS A 222 -3.33 10.86 10.61
CA LYS A 222 -3.01 10.29 11.93
C LYS A 222 -3.52 8.87 12.04
N ALA A 223 -2.68 7.91 12.39
CA ALA A 223 -3.11 6.54 12.73
C ALA A 223 -3.15 6.31 14.25
N ASN A 224 -4.23 5.70 14.71
CA ASN A 224 -4.41 5.28 16.10
C ASN A 224 -4.81 3.81 16.14
N VAL A 225 -4.20 3.05 17.06
CA VAL A 225 -4.60 1.68 17.36
C VAL A 225 -5.31 1.67 18.71
N VAL A 226 -6.55 1.18 18.74
CA VAL A 226 -7.39 1.21 19.94
C VAL A 226 -8.14 -0.11 20.13
N PRO A 227 -8.47 -0.48 21.38
CA PRO A 227 -9.42 -1.57 21.65
C PRO A 227 -10.80 -1.26 21.05
N ILE A 228 -11.60 -2.29 20.79
CA ILE A 228 -12.95 -2.15 20.22
C ILE A 228 -13.84 -1.30 21.12
N GLN A 229 -13.74 -1.49 22.44
CA GLN A 229 -14.50 -0.68 23.41
C GLN A 229 -14.16 0.81 23.28
N LYS A 230 -12.88 1.15 23.06
CA LYS A 230 -12.46 2.53 22.94
C LYS A 230 -12.98 3.16 21.65
N LEU A 231 -13.07 2.40 20.55
CA LEU A 231 -13.73 2.86 19.33
C LEU A 231 -15.21 3.18 19.59
N ILE A 232 -15.92 2.31 20.33
CA ILE A 232 -17.33 2.53 20.70
C ILE A 232 -17.50 3.82 21.50
N ASP A 233 -16.61 4.07 22.46
CA ASP A 233 -16.65 5.29 23.27
C ASP A 233 -16.37 6.54 22.41
N VAL A 234 -15.36 6.47 21.53
CA VAL A 234 -14.98 7.57 20.61
C VAL A 234 -16.11 7.89 19.63
N ALA A 235 -16.83 6.88 19.13
CA ALA A 235 -17.95 7.09 18.22
C ALA A 235 -19.12 7.85 18.87
N LYS A 236 -19.22 7.82 20.20
CA LYS A 236 -20.25 8.53 21.00
C LYS A 236 -19.77 9.88 21.52
N ASP A 237 -18.48 10.18 21.42
CA ASP A 237 -17.88 11.37 21.98
C ASP A 237 -18.00 12.57 21.01
N PRO A 238 -18.72 13.64 21.39
CA PRO A 238 -19.00 14.76 20.50
C PRO A 238 -17.77 15.61 20.15
N ARG A 239 -16.64 15.40 20.82
CA ARG A 239 -15.37 16.06 20.48
C ARG A 239 -14.82 15.60 19.13
N PHE A 240 -15.27 14.46 18.61
CA PHE A 240 -14.79 13.91 17.34
C PHE A 240 -15.61 14.32 16.12
N GLY A 241 -16.57 15.25 16.23
CA GLY A 241 -17.45 15.60 15.11
C GLY A 241 -16.78 16.31 13.92
N GLY A 242 -15.52 16.75 14.06
CA GLY A 242 -14.69 17.20 12.94
C GLY A 242 -13.80 16.12 12.32
N THR A 243 -13.87 14.88 12.80
CA THR A 243 -12.95 13.79 12.38
C THR A 243 -13.56 12.98 11.25
N HIS A 244 -12.78 12.79 10.18
CA HIS A 244 -13.11 11.90 9.06
C HIS A 244 -12.25 10.64 9.14
N ALA A 245 -12.84 9.56 9.64
CA ALA A 245 -12.16 8.32 9.95
C ALA A 245 -12.25 7.27 8.84
N LEU A 246 -11.13 6.60 8.60
CA LEU A 246 -11.03 5.27 8.01
C LEU A 246 -10.84 4.28 9.17
N ILE A 247 -11.77 3.34 9.34
CA ILE A 247 -11.72 2.33 10.40
C ILE A 247 -11.24 1.00 9.81
N LEU A 248 -10.27 0.36 10.46
CA LEU A 248 -9.76 -0.96 10.09
C LEU A 248 -10.08 -1.98 11.17
N PHE A 249 -10.67 -3.10 10.76
CA PHE A 249 -10.91 -4.27 11.61
C PHE A 249 -10.04 -5.44 11.15
N GLU A 250 -9.57 -6.23 12.11
CA GLU A 250 -8.81 -7.47 11.85
C GLU A 250 -9.75 -8.63 11.52
N THR A 251 -10.92 -8.68 12.18
CA THR A 251 -11.88 -9.78 12.08
C THR A 251 -13.32 -9.27 11.90
N PRO A 252 -14.21 -10.04 11.26
CA PRO A 252 -15.61 -9.64 11.14
C PRO A 252 -16.31 -9.58 12.52
N GLN A 253 -15.88 -10.38 13.49
CA GLN A 253 -16.41 -10.39 14.85
C GLN A 253 -16.12 -9.07 15.57
N ASP A 254 -14.93 -8.49 15.39
CA ASP A 254 -14.60 -7.15 15.91
C ASP A 254 -15.48 -6.06 15.29
N ALA A 255 -15.72 -6.15 13.98
CA ALA A 255 -16.60 -5.23 13.26
C ALA A 255 -18.04 -5.33 13.79
N LEU A 256 -18.58 -6.55 13.92
CA LEU A 256 -19.91 -6.79 14.48
C LEU A 256 -20.02 -6.22 15.91
N ARG A 257 -19.02 -6.47 16.77
CA ARG A 257 -19.01 -5.95 18.15
C ARG A 257 -19.04 -4.42 18.18
N ALA A 258 -18.31 -3.76 17.29
CA ALA A 258 -18.35 -2.30 17.18
C ALA A 258 -19.75 -1.79 16.74
N ILE A 259 -20.36 -2.46 15.76
CA ILE A 259 -21.69 -2.12 15.23
C ILE A 259 -22.77 -2.29 16.31
N GLU A 260 -22.78 -3.42 17.02
CA GLU A 260 -23.69 -3.66 18.14
C GLU A 260 -23.46 -2.67 19.30
N GLY A 261 -22.22 -2.21 19.47
CA GLY A 261 -21.86 -1.15 20.42
C GLY A 261 -22.39 0.25 20.05
N GLY A 262 -22.95 0.42 18.85
CA GLY A 262 -23.51 1.67 18.36
C GLY A 262 -22.59 2.49 17.45
N VAL A 263 -21.49 1.92 16.95
CA VAL A 263 -20.65 2.59 15.95
C VAL A 263 -21.42 2.62 14.61
N PRO A 264 -21.62 3.80 14.00
CA PRO A 264 -22.54 3.96 12.86
C PRO A 264 -21.91 3.52 11.52
N ILE A 265 -21.74 2.21 11.32
CA ILE A 265 -21.21 1.62 10.08
C ILE A 265 -22.38 1.14 9.21
N LYS A 266 -22.62 1.82 8.09
CA LYS A 266 -23.65 1.42 7.11
C LYS A 266 -23.13 0.46 6.06
N THR A 267 -21.88 0.68 5.61
CA THR A 267 -21.23 -0.13 4.60
C THR A 267 -19.89 -0.60 5.14
N LEU A 268 -19.65 -1.90 5.10
CA LEU A 268 -18.38 -2.52 5.46
C LEU A 268 -17.69 -3.02 4.19
N ASN A 269 -16.53 -2.44 3.89
CA ASN A 269 -15.66 -2.93 2.83
C ASN A 269 -14.94 -4.21 3.30
N VAL A 270 -15.02 -5.27 2.50
CA VAL A 270 -14.41 -6.57 2.79
C VAL A 270 -13.20 -6.75 1.87
N GLY A 271 -12.02 -6.48 2.44
CA GLY A 271 -10.78 -6.39 1.68
C GLY A 271 -9.97 -7.67 1.64
N SER A 272 -9.68 -8.22 2.82
CA SER A 272 -8.85 -9.42 2.96
C SER A 272 -9.21 -10.17 4.24
N MET A 273 -9.35 -11.48 4.11
CA MET A 273 -9.47 -12.41 5.24
C MET A 273 -8.49 -13.56 4.98
N ALA A 274 -7.37 -13.55 5.70
CA ALA A 274 -6.30 -14.53 5.51
C ALA A 274 -6.79 -15.97 5.76
N HIS A 275 -6.19 -16.91 5.02
CA HIS A 275 -6.42 -18.34 5.22
C HIS A 275 -5.74 -18.83 6.49
N SER A 276 -6.44 -19.68 7.23
CA SER A 276 -5.92 -20.42 8.38
C SER A 276 -6.55 -21.81 8.41
N THR A 277 -5.92 -22.74 9.13
CA THR A 277 -6.45 -24.10 9.30
C THR A 277 -7.91 -24.06 9.74
N GLY A 278 -8.79 -24.72 8.98
CA GLY A 278 -10.22 -24.76 9.25
C GLY A 278 -11.08 -23.77 8.46
N LYS A 279 -10.48 -22.78 7.75
CA LYS A 279 -11.23 -21.85 6.90
C LYS A 279 -11.35 -22.36 5.46
N THR A 280 -12.51 -22.19 4.86
CA THR A 280 -12.75 -22.43 3.43
C THR A 280 -12.32 -21.22 2.62
N MET A 281 -11.57 -21.43 1.53
CA MET A 281 -11.23 -20.35 0.60
C MET A 281 -12.45 -19.96 -0.22
N VAL A 282 -12.94 -18.74 -0.01
CA VAL A 282 -14.11 -18.18 -0.71
C VAL A 282 -13.70 -17.54 -2.03
N ASN A 283 -12.56 -16.85 -2.03
CA ASN A 283 -11.86 -16.42 -3.24
C ASN A 283 -10.36 -16.23 -2.91
N ASN A 284 -9.58 -15.72 -3.86
CA ASN A 284 -8.13 -15.56 -3.73
C ASN A 284 -7.67 -14.65 -2.56
N VAL A 285 -8.58 -13.89 -1.94
CA VAL A 285 -8.26 -12.95 -0.83
C VAL A 285 -9.15 -13.11 0.40
N LEU A 286 -10.18 -13.96 0.33
CA LEU A 286 -11.12 -14.22 1.41
C LEU A 286 -11.14 -15.70 1.75
N SER A 287 -10.81 -16.01 2.99
CA SER A 287 -11.04 -17.32 3.60
C SER A 287 -11.89 -17.15 4.85
N MET A 288 -12.87 -18.03 5.02
CA MET A 288 -13.91 -17.89 6.03
C MET A 288 -14.27 -19.26 6.62
N ASP A 289 -14.66 -19.30 7.88
CA ASP A 289 -15.33 -20.45 8.50
C ASP A 289 -16.83 -20.15 8.74
N LYS A 290 -17.55 -21.10 9.36
CA LYS A 290 -18.97 -20.91 9.70
C LYS A 290 -19.22 -19.74 10.65
N GLU A 291 -18.28 -19.47 11.57
CA GLU A 291 -18.45 -18.40 12.55
C GLU A 291 -18.33 -17.04 11.86
N ASP A 292 -17.38 -16.89 10.94
CA ASP A 292 -17.28 -15.71 10.08
C ASP A 292 -18.57 -15.51 9.28
N VAL A 293 -19.07 -16.56 8.62
CA VAL A 293 -20.31 -16.48 7.81
C VAL A 293 -21.50 -16.05 8.68
N ALA A 294 -21.70 -16.69 9.84
CA ALA A 294 -22.77 -16.32 10.77
C ALA A 294 -22.64 -14.87 11.25
N THR A 295 -21.42 -14.37 11.41
CA THR A 295 -21.17 -12.97 11.77
C THR A 295 -21.59 -12.03 10.65
N PHE A 296 -21.29 -12.34 9.39
CA PHE A 296 -21.75 -11.56 8.24
C PHE A 296 -23.27 -11.59 8.05
N GLU A 297 -23.91 -12.74 8.27
CA GLU A 297 -25.37 -12.84 8.27
C GLU A 297 -25.99 -11.95 9.34
N LYS A 298 -25.44 -11.95 10.56
CA LYS A 298 -25.92 -11.07 11.64
C LYS A 298 -25.72 -9.59 11.31
N MET A 299 -24.59 -9.21 10.72
CA MET A 299 -24.36 -7.83 10.26
C MET A 299 -25.34 -7.43 9.14
N ARG A 300 -25.65 -8.33 8.20
CA ARG A 300 -26.68 -8.11 7.16
C ARG A 300 -28.04 -7.85 7.79
N ASP A 301 -28.42 -8.65 8.78
CA ASP A 301 -29.71 -8.54 9.46
C ASP A 301 -29.82 -7.24 10.29
N LEU A 302 -28.69 -6.66 10.70
CA LEU A 302 -28.59 -5.31 11.27
C LEU A 302 -28.61 -4.19 10.22
N GLY A 303 -28.72 -4.52 8.93
CA GLY A 303 -28.82 -3.57 7.82
C GLY A 303 -27.48 -3.08 7.26
N VAL A 304 -26.39 -3.80 7.53
CA VAL A 304 -25.06 -3.47 6.99
C VAL A 304 -24.94 -3.96 5.54
N GLU A 305 -24.47 -3.08 4.66
CA GLU A 305 -24.12 -3.45 3.29
C GLU A 305 -22.65 -3.86 3.18
N PHE A 306 -22.34 -4.82 2.31
CA PHE A 306 -20.97 -5.25 2.09
C PHE A 306 -20.44 -4.75 0.74
N ASP A 307 -19.18 -4.32 0.75
CA ASP A 307 -18.43 -3.90 -0.44
C ASP A 307 -17.17 -4.78 -0.59
N VAL A 308 -17.25 -5.83 -1.39
CA VAL A 308 -16.14 -6.79 -1.53
C VAL A 308 -15.19 -6.37 -2.66
N ARG A 309 -14.06 -5.75 -2.28
CA ARG A 309 -12.97 -5.38 -3.21
C ARG A 309 -11.66 -5.08 -2.49
N LYS A 310 -10.52 -5.35 -3.15
CA LYS A 310 -9.19 -5.20 -2.57
C LYS A 310 -8.71 -3.77 -2.61
N VAL A 311 -8.90 -3.09 -3.74
CA VAL A 311 -8.56 -1.67 -3.97
C VAL A 311 -9.77 -0.88 -4.50
N PRO A 312 -9.80 0.46 -4.42
CA PRO A 312 -10.95 1.25 -4.84
C PRO A 312 -11.38 1.03 -6.30
N ASN A 313 -10.42 0.79 -7.20
CA ASN A 313 -10.68 0.62 -8.63
C ASN A 313 -11.20 -0.77 -9.02
N ASP A 314 -11.21 -1.74 -8.10
CA ASP A 314 -11.74 -3.06 -8.39
C ASP A 314 -13.27 -3.02 -8.53
N THR A 315 -13.80 -3.91 -9.35
CA THR A 315 -15.25 -4.13 -9.42
C THR A 315 -15.76 -4.75 -8.13
N LYS A 316 -16.78 -4.12 -7.52
CA LYS A 316 -17.47 -4.62 -6.33
C LYS A 316 -18.08 -6.00 -6.61
N LYS A 317 -17.87 -6.95 -5.69
CA LYS A 317 -18.50 -8.28 -5.71
C LYS A 317 -19.55 -8.40 -4.61
N ASP A 318 -20.51 -9.28 -4.82
CA ASP A 318 -21.48 -9.65 -3.79
C ASP A 318 -20.88 -10.69 -2.83
N LEU A 319 -20.97 -10.43 -1.52
CA LEU A 319 -20.36 -11.29 -0.51
C LEU A 319 -21.09 -12.64 -0.39
N PHE A 320 -22.41 -12.64 -0.40
CA PHE A 320 -23.20 -13.86 -0.16
C PHE A 320 -23.20 -14.76 -1.39
N ASP A 321 -23.15 -14.21 -2.60
CA ASP A 321 -22.92 -14.99 -3.81
C ASP A 321 -21.58 -15.74 -3.76
N LEU A 322 -20.54 -15.11 -3.24
CA LEU A 322 -19.22 -15.74 -3.07
C LEU A 322 -19.27 -16.85 -2.00
N ILE A 323 -19.88 -16.58 -0.84
CA ILE A 323 -20.04 -17.56 0.25
C ILE A 323 -20.83 -18.79 -0.24
N ASN A 324 -21.96 -18.56 -0.92
CA ASN A 324 -22.81 -19.62 -1.44
C ASN A 324 -22.09 -20.49 -2.48
N LYS A 325 -21.30 -19.89 -3.38
CA LYS A 325 -20.51 -20.63 -4.37
C LYS A 325 -19.41 -21.47 -3.74
N ALA A 326 -18.81 -20.99 -2.66
CA ALA A 326 -17.70 -21.66 -1.99
C ALA A 326 -18.13 -22.84 -1.11
N ASN A 327 -19.44 -23.01 -0.84
CA ASN A 327 -19.98 -24.02 0.06
C ASN A 327 -19.22 -24.06 1.40
N VAL A 328 -19.05 -22.90 2.04
CA VAL A 328 -18.30 -22.78 3.30
C VAL A 328 -18.87 -23.76 4.33
N GLN A 329 -18.06 -24.74 4.70
CA GLN A 329 -18.37 -25.78 5.70
C GLN A 329 -17.78 -25.46 7.06
#